data_AF-A0A1A8DYY9-F1
#
_entry.id   AF-A0A1A8DYY9-F1
#
_cell.length_a   1.000
_cell.length_b   1.000
_cell.length_c   1.000
_cell.angle_alpha   90.00
_cell.angle_beta   90.00
_cell.angle_gamma   90.00
#
_symmetry.space_group_name_H-M   'P 1'
#
loop_
_entity.id
_entity.type
_entity.pdbx_description
1 polymer ?
#
loop_
_entity_poly.entity_id
_entity_poly.type
_entity_poly.pdbx_seq_one_letter_code
_entity_poly.pdbx_strand_id
1 'polypeptide(L)'
;MVVECAFRILAARWRVLYTWITMTPENADAVIPAACILHNNLLNPADKRFLDEAQEQGEHLQDARNMGGNRGYRDAYNIREKFAAFFLSPEGSVSWQDRRL
;
A
#
# COMPACT_ATOMS: atom_id res chain seq x y z
N MET A 1 -0.45 -30.70 10.94
CA MET A 1 -1.54 -29.80 11.41
C MET A 1 -1.07 -28.63 12.29
N VAL A 2 0.24 -28.49 12.59
CA VAL A 2 0.76 -27.35 13.39
C VAL A 2 1.01 -26.10 12.53
N VAL A 3 1.43 -26.32 11.27
CA VAL A 3 1.78 -25.26 10.32
C VAL A 3 0.57 -24.39 9.97
N GLU A 4 -0.60 -25.00 9.75
CA GLU A 4 -1.83 -24.27 9.40
C GLU A 4 -2.33 -23.39 10.55
N CYS A 5 -2.21 -23.84 11.81
CA CYS A 5 -2.52 -23.03 12.98
C CYS A 5 -1.55 -21.85 13.12
N ALA A 6 -0.25 -22.06 12.88
CA ALA A 6 0.76 -21.01 12.96
C ALA A 6 0.54 -19.91 11.92
N PHE A 7 0.30 -20.27 10.65
CA PHE A 7 -0.01 -19.31 9.60
C PHE A 7 -1.29 -18.53 9.87
N ARG A 8 -2.32 -19.20 10.40
CA ARG A 8 -3.60 -18.54 10.74
C ARG A 8 -3.43 -17.51 11.85
N ILE A 9 -2.65 -17.81 12.88
CA ILE A 9 -2.32 -16.88 13.97
C ILE A 9 -1.48 -15.72 13.44
N LEU A 10 -0.47 -16.02 12.61
CA LEU A 10 0.39 -15.01 11.99
C LEU A 10 -0.41 -14.08 11.07
N ALA A 11 -1.25 -14.61 10.19
CA ALA A 11 -2.08 -13.83 9.28
C ALA A 11 -3.15 -13.00 10.01
N ALA A 12 -3.77 -13.53 11.08
CA ALA A 12 -4.72 -12.79 11.89
C ALA A 12 -4.11 -11.55 12.53
N ARG A 13 -2.82 -11.62 12.91
CA ARG A 13 -2.04 -10.50 13.43
C ARG A 13 -1.59 -9.54 12.31
N TRP A 14 -1.15 -10.09 11.20
CA TRP A 14 -0.58 -9.36 10.07
C TRP A 14 -1.49 -9.43 8.84
N ARG A 15 -2.41 -8.46 8.73
CA ARG A 15 -3.42 -8.44 7.65
C ARG A 15 -2.83 -8.46 6.23
N VAL A 16 -1.58 -8.01 6.06
CA VAL A 16 -0.84 -8.08 4.79
C VAL A 16 -0.65 -9.52 4.28
N LEU A 17 -0.72 -10.52 5.16
CA LEU A 17 -0.65 -11.94 4.77
C LEU A 17 -1.99 -12.49 4.25
N TYR A 18 -3.09 -11.74 4.38
CA TYR A 18 -4.37 -12.08 3.72
C TYR A 18 -4.47 -11.54 2.29
N THR A 19 -3.61 -10.60 1.92
CA THR A 19 -3.53 -10.11 0.55
C THR A 19 -2.82 -11.12 -0.34
N TRP A 20 -3.23 -11.18 -1.61
CA TRP A 20 -2.56 -11.97 -2.63
C TRP A 20 -1.06 -11.67 -2.64
N ILE A 21 -0.25 -12.71 -2.53
CA ILE A 21 1.20 -12.60 -2.52
C ILE A 21 1.66 -12.24 -3.94
N THR A 22 2.02 -10.98 -4.15
CA THR A 22 2.51 -10.46 -5.46
C THR A 22 4.04 -10.51 -5.56
N MET A 23 4.68 -11.49 -4.94
CA MET A 23 6.13 -11.68 -4.98
C MET A 23 6.47 -13.08 -5.52
N THR A 24 7.70 -13.24 -6.02
CA THR A 24 8.16 -14.56 -6.50
C THR A 24 8.35 -15.53 -5.33
N PRO A 25 8.26 -16.86 -5.56
CA PRO A 25 8.37 -17.86 -4.50
C PRO A 25 9.67 -17.75 -3.69
N GLU A 26 10.76 -17.38 -4.34
CA GLU A 26 12.08 -17.22 -3.71
C GLU A 26 12.08 -16.10 -2.67
N ASN A 27 11.33 -15.02 -2.93
CA ASN A 27 11.18 -13.93 -1.97
C ASN A 27 10.22 -14.32 -0.85
N ALA A 28 9.19 -15.12 -1.13
CA ALA A 28 8.28 -15.61 -0.11
C ALA A 28 9.02 -16.48 0.93
N ASP A 29 9.97 -17.32 0.49
CA ASP A 29 10.79 -18.15 1.37
C ASP A 29 11.63 -17.34 2.37
N ALA A 30 12.01 -16.09 2.03
CA ALA A 30 12.68 -15.18 2.94
C ALA A 30 11.69 -14.41 3.85
N VAL A 31 10.55 -14.01 3.31
CA VAL A 31 9.56 -13.19 4.01
C VAL A 31 8.85 -13.96 5.13
N ILE A 32 8.50 -15.23 4.91
CA ILE A 32 7.81 -16.05 5.92
C ILE A 32 8.63 -16.19 7.22
N PRO A 33 9.90 -16.65 7.22
CA PRO A 33 10.69 -16.76 8.44
C PRO A 33 10.97 -15.39 9.06
N ALA A 34 11.17 -14.33 8.27
CA ALA A 34 11.31 -12.97 8.81
C ALA A 34 10.05 -12.52 9.58
N ALA A 35 8.86 -12.79 9.04
CA ALA A 35 7.60 -12.51 9.71
C ALA A 35 7.42 -13.32 11.01
N CYS A 36 7.86 -14.59 11.03
CA CYS A 36 7.87 -15.41 12.23
C CYS A 36 8.83 -14.87 13.31
N ILE A 37 10.06 -14.49 12.92
CA ILE A 37 11.05 -13.90 13.83
C ILE A 37 10.51 -12.60 14.42
N LEU A 38 9.96 -11.72 13.56
CA LEU A 38 9.35 -10.47 14.00
C LEU A 38 8.19 -10.72 14.97
N HIS A 39 7.29 -11.65 14.65
CA HIS A 39 6.19 -12.00 15.53
C HIS A 39 6.66 -12.46 16.92
N ASN A 40 7.69 -13.32 16.95
CA ASN A 40 8.26 -13.81 18.20
C ASN A 40 8.93 -12.68 19.00
N ASN A 41 9.64 -11.78 18.32
CA ASN A 41 10.26 -10.62 18.95
C ASN A 41 9.20 -9.69 19.58
N LEU A 42 8.13 -9.37 18.86
CA LEU A 42 7.04 -8.52 19.39
C LEU A 42 6.21 -9.18 20.52
N LEU A 43 6.27 -10.50 20.67
CA LEU A 43 5.64 -11.20 21.78
C LEU A 43 6.48 -11.14 23.06
N ASN A 44 7.78 -10.86 22.95
CA ASN A 44 8.68 -10.74 24.08
C ASN A 44 8.28 -9.51 24.94
N PRO A 45 7.97 -9.70 26.23
CA PRO A 45 7.53 -8.60 27.09
C PRO A 45 8.57 -7.49 27.30
N ALA A 46 9.86 -7.77 27.07
CA ALA A 46 10.90 -6.74 27.06
C ALA A 46 10.75 -5.80 25.84
N ASP A 47 10.50 -6.37 24.66
CA ASP A 47 10.40 -5.63 23.39
C ASP A 47 9.08 -4.84 23.29
N LYS A 48 8.01 -5.30 23.95
CA LYS A 48 6.75 -4.54 24.06
C LYS A 48 6.92 -3.18 24.74
N ARG A 49 7.78 -3.09 25.76
CA ARG A 49 8.04 -1.82 26.46
C ARG A 49 8.66 -0.79 25.53
N PHE A 50 9.63 -1.20 24.71
CA PHE A 50 10.23 -0.32 23.72
C PHE A 50 9.23 0.17 22.67
N LEU A 51 8.27 -0.65 22.27
CA LEU A 51 7.22 -0.25 21.33
C LEU A 51 6.23 0.73 21.97
N ASP A 52 5.81 0.46 23.21
CA ASP A 52 4.91 1.34 23.95
C ASP A 52 5.59 2.70 24.19
N GLU A 53 6.88 2.70 24.57
CA GLU A 53 7.70 3.91 24.75
C GLU A 53 7.92 4.66 23.42
N ALA A 54 8.20 3.98 22.31
CA ALA A 54 8.34 4.60 20.99
C ALA A 54 7.01 5.21 20.51
N GLN A 55 5.88 4.56 20.82
CA GLN A 55 4.54 5.06 20.52
C GLN A 55 4.21 6.30 21.35
N GLU A 56 4.59 6.33 22.63
CA GLU A 56 4.45 7.51 23.49
C GLU A 56 5.35 8.67 23.07
N GLN A 57 6.55 8.37 22.55
CA GLN A 57 7.49 9.38 22.03
C GLN A 57 7.15 9.89 20.63
N GLY A 58 6.14 9.31 19.97
CA GLY A 58 5.73 9.71 18.62
C GLY A 58 6.67 9.24 17.51
N GLU A 59 7.59 8.32 17.80
CA GLU A 59 8.49 7.67 16.85
C GLU A 59 7.75 6.55 16.08
N HIS A 60 6.59 6.88 15.52
CA HIS A 60 5.80 5.95 14.70
C HIS A 60 5.96 6.29 13.22
N LEU A 61 6.09 5.27 12.39
CA LEU A 61 5.93 5.42 10.93
C LEU A 61 4.55 5.99 10.67
N GLN A 62 4.43 7.07 9.88
CA GLN A 62 3.10 7.65 9.60
C GLN A 62 2.11 6.56 9.21
N ASP A 63 0.95 6.54 9.89
CA ASP A 63 -0.12 5.60 9.59
C ASP A 63 -0.32 5.54 8.09
N ALA A 64 -0.29 4.32 7.55
CA ALA A 64 -0.54 4.08 6.14
C ALA A 64 -1.94 4.63 5.83
N ARG A 65 -1.98 5.83 5.26
CA ARG A 65 -3.22 6.47 4.82
C ARG A 65 -3.92 5.47 3.92
N ASN A 66 -5.24 5.35 4.03
CA ASN A 66 -6.05 4.47 3.18
C ASN A 66 -5.61 4.57 1.72
N MET A 67 -4.80 3.62 1.26
CA MET A 67 -4.37 3.46 -0.14
C MET A 67 -5.46 2.71 -0.94
N GLY A 68 -6.72 2.88 -0.52
CA GLY A 68 -7.87 2.16 -1.05
C GLY A 68 -8.81 3.05 -1.85
N GLY A 69 -9.06 2.64 -3.09
CA GLY A 69 -10.18 3.09 -3.92
C GLY A 69 -9.77 3.88 -5.15
N ASN A 70 -10.02 3.28 -6.32
CA ASN A 70 -9.90 3.77 -7.71
C ASN A 70 -10.69 5.06 -8.02
N ARG A 71 -10.72 6.03 -7.12
CA ARG A 71 -11.11 7.40 -7.45
C ARG A 71 -9.84 8.04 -7.97
N GLY A 72 -9.68 8.03 -9.31
CA GLY A 72 -8.62 8.76 -9.99
C GLY A 72 -8.37 10.05 -9.20
N TYR A 73 -7.16 10.15 -8.67
CA TYR A 73 -6.73 11.22 -7.78
C TYR A 73 -7.29 12.54 -8.34
N ARG A 74 -7.97 13.37 -7.53
CA ARG A 74 -8.66 14.59 -8.03
C ARG A 74 -7.75 15.40 -8.96
N ASP A 75 -6.45 15.38 -8.71
CA ASP A 75 -5.47 16.05 -9.56
C ASP A 75 -5.34 15.42 -10.96
N ALA A 76 -5.49 14.11 -11.12
CA ALA A 76 -5.56 13.47 -12.44
C ALA A 76 -6.79 13.94 -13.25
N TYR A 77 -7.95 14.13 -12.61
CA TYR A 77 -9.11 14.73 -13.26
C TYR A 77 -8.86 16.19 -13.62
N ASN A 78 -8.26 16.96 -12.71
CA ASN A 78 -7.90 18.35 -12.97
C ASN A 78 -6.89 18.48 -14.12
N ILE A 79 -5.92 17.57 -14.21
CA ILE A 79 -4.95 17.52 -15.30
C ILE A 79 -5.65 17.22 -16.62
N ARG A 80 -6.53 16.21 -16.66
CA ARG A 80 -7.33 15.89 -17.85
C ARG A 80 -8.14 17.11 -18.32
N GLU A 81 -8.80 17.81 -17.39
CA GLU A 81 -9.64 18.96 -17.71
C GLU A 81 -8.83 20.14 -18.27
N LYS A 82 -7.63 20.39 -17.70
CA LYS A 82 -6.70 21.40 -18.22
C LYS A 82 -6.27 21.12 -19.65
N PHE A 83 -5.90 19.87 -19.95
CA PHE A 83 -5.53 19.49 -21.30
C PHE A 83 -6.71 19.58 -22.27
N ALA A 84 -7.90 19.12 -21.86
CA ALA A 84 -9.11 19.24 -22.68
C ALA A 84 -9.42 20.71 -23.03
N ALA A 85 -9.36 21.62 -22.05
CA ALA A 85 -9.56 23.05 -22.27
C ALA A 85 -8.50 23.65 -23.21
N PHE A 86 -7.24 23.25 -23.08
CA PHE A 86 -6.17 23.70 -23.96
C PHE A 86 -6.38 23.25 -25.41
N PHE A 87 -6.69 21.97 -25.67
CA PHE A 87 -6.93 21.47 -27.03
C PHE A 87 -8.22 22.02 -27.67
N LEU A 88 -9.11 22.65 -26.88
CA LEU A 88 -10.27 23.39 -27.39
C LEU A 88 -10.00 24.89 -27.59
N SER A 89 -8.86 25.40 -27.12
CA SER A 89 -8.44 26.80 -27.34
C SER A 89 -7.88 27.00 -28.76
N PRO A 90 -7.89 28.23 -29.29
CA PRO A 90 -7.28 28.54 -30.58
C PRO A 90 -5.81 28.15 -30.68
N GLU A 91 -5.06 28.27 -29.58
CA GLU A 91 -3.62 28.00 -29.52
C GLU A 91 -3.30 26.51 -29.43
N GLY A 92 -4.18 25.72 -28.83
CA GLY A 92 -4.01 24.28 -28.66
C GLY A 92 -4.77 23.42 -29.66
N SER A 93 -5.62 24.02 -30.51
CA SER A 93 -6.41 23.31 -31.51
C SER A 93 -5.52 22.65 -32.56
N VAL A 94 -5.83 21.40 -32.91
CA VAL A 94 -5.10 20.64 -33.92
C VAL A 94 -5.84 20.60 -35.25
N SER A 95 -5.10 20.68 -36.35
CA SER A 95 -5.63 20.80 -37.73
C SER A 95 -6.49 19.62 -38.22
N TRP A 96 -6.66 18.58 -37.41
CA TRP A 96 -7.44 17.39 -37.71
C TRP A 96 -8.61 17.15 -36.76
N GLN A 97 -8.80 18.01 -35.77
CA GLN A 97 -9.81 17.85 -34.72
C GLN A 97 -11.25 17.86 -35.27
N ASP A 98 -11.51 18.68 -36.29
CA ASP A 98 -12.85 18.83 -36.89
C ASP A 98 -13.07 17.98 -38.16
N ARG A 99 -12.11 17.13 -38.55
CA ARG A 99 -12.20 16.33 -39.79
C ARG A 99 -13.23 15.19 -39.74
N ARG A 100 -13.93 15.00 -38.61
CA ARG A 100 -14.93 13.93 -38.42
C ARG A 100 -16.31 14.46 -38.00
N LEU A 101 -16.61 15.74 -38.24
CA LEU A 101 -17.99 16.24 -38.21
C LEU A 101 -18.62 16.12 -39.60
#